data_AF-A0A556MX60-F1
#
_entry.id   AF-A0A556MX60-F1
#
_cell.length_a   1.000
_cell.length_b   1.000
_cell.length_c   1.000
_cell.angle_alpha   90.00
_cell.angle_beta   90.00
_cell.angle_gamma   90.00
#
_symmetry.space_group_name_H-M   'P 1'
#
loop_
_entity.id
_entity.type
_entity.pdbx_description
1 polymer ?
#
loop_
_entity_poly.entity_id
_entity_poly.type
_entity_poly.pdbx_seq_one_letter_code
_entity_poly.pdbx_strand_id
1 'polypeptide(L)'
;MASILLSNDNLLKAIRAKSRVGAEALYDQYAKVLSLAIFRIVRDRELTDTLLEETFHQIWDDAVQYNEHETPLLAWMLGIAKNLALQQTTVIKTETTESVILEFKLA
;
A
#
# COMPACT_ATOMS: atom_id res chain seq x y z
N MET A 1 19.57 10.36 9.81
CA MET A 1 18.53 10.61 10.85
C MET A 1 18.27 9.28 11.55
N ALA A 2 17.90 9.30 12.83
CA ALA A 2 17.56 8.07 13.55
C ALA A 2 16.16 7.58 13.12
N SER A 3 16.01 6.27 12.90
CA SER A 3 14.70 5.68 12.58
C SER A 3 13.74 5.83 13.76
N ILE A 4 12.50 6.22 13.50
CA ILE A 4 11.47 6.43 14.50
C ILE A 4 10.68 5.13 14.70
N LEU A 5 10.81 4.56 15.90
CA LEU A 5 10.08 3.37 16.32
C LEU A 5 9.06 3.73 17.40
N LEU A 6 7.79 3.51 17.10
CA LEU A 6 6.66 3.69 18.01
C LEU A 6 5.98 2.34 18.26
N SER A 7 5.39 2.16 19.44
CA SER A 7 4.45 1.05 19.65
C SER A 7 3.22 1.20 18.77
N ASN A 8 2.52 0.11 18.47
CA ASN A 8 1.31 0.14 17.62
C ASN A 8 0.27 1.16 18.10
N ASP A 9 0.03 1.26 19.41
CA ASP A 9 -0.91 2.22 20.00
C ASP A 9 -0.46 3.68 19.76
N ASN A 10 0.82 3.98 20.01
CA ASN A 10 1.37 5.33 19.81
C ASN A 10 1.43 5.70 18.34
N LEU A 11 1.78 4.74 17.47
CA LEU A 11 1.77 4.93 16.03
C LEU A 11 0.36 5.25 15.53
N LEU A 12 -0.63 4.44 15.93
CA LEU A 12 -2.01 4.64 15.53
C LEU A 12 -2.55 6.00 16.00
N LYS A 13 -2.26 6.39 17.24
CA LYS A 13 -2.58 7.73 17.76
C LYS A 13 -1.93 8.84 16.92
N ALA A 14 -0.65 8.69 16.58
CA ALA A 14 0.08 9.69 15.81
C ALA A 14 -0.44 9.82 14.35
N ILE A 15 -0.77 8.69 13.70
CA ILE A 15 -1.34 8.66 12.35
C ILE A 15 -2.75 9.27 12.37
N ARG A 16 -3.60 8.89 13.32
CA ARG A 16 -4.96 9.47 13.49
C ARG A 16 -4.91 10.98 13.75
N ALA A 17 -3.91 11.45 14.49
CA ALA A 17 -3.66 12.87 14.73
C ALA A 17 -3.02 13.60 13.54
N LYS A 18 -2.80 12.91 12.41
CA LYS A 18 -2.17 13.45 11.21
C LYS A 18 -0.80 14.09 11.49
N SER A 19 -0.06 13.54 12.47
CA SER A 19 1.23 14.06 12.91
C SER A 19 2.36 13.63 11.97
N ARG A 20 3.28 14.55 11.69
CA ARG A 20 4.51 14.28 10.95
C ARG A 20 5.29 13.08 11.49
N VAL A 21 5.39 12.97 12.83
CA VAL A 21 6.09 11.84 13.49
C VAL A 21 5.37 10.52 13.21
N GLY A 22 4.05 10.53 13.08
CA GLY A 22 3.27 9.35 12.72
C GLY A 22 3.56 8.88 11.29
N ALA A 23 3.66 9.82 10.33
CA ALA A 23 4.01 9.52 8.95
C ALA A 23 5.43 8.94 8.83
N GLU A 24 6.40 9.58 9.48
CA GLU A 24 7.80 9.11 9.49
C GLU A 24 7.91 7.71 10.14
N ALA A 25 7.29 7.50 11.30
CA ALA A 25 7.30 6.21 11.98
C ALA A 25 6.58 5.10 11.20
N LEU A 26 5.50 5.42 10.50
CA LEU A 26 4.78 4.47 9.64
C LEU A 26 5.69 3.98 8.52
N TYR A 27 6.39 4.91 7.85
CA TYR A 27 7.32 4.58 6.80
C TYR A 27 8.49 3.75 7.32
N ASP A 28 9.17 4.21 8.38
CA ASP A 28 10.34 3.55 8.96
C ASP A 28 10.06 2.11 9.40
N GLN A 29 8.87 1.85 9.97
CA GLN A 29 8.52 0.53 10.50
C GLN A 29 7.94 -0.42 9.46
N TYR A 30 7.15 0.09 8.50
CA TYR A 30 6.33 -0.77 7.65
C TYR A 30 6.67 -0.74 6.17
N ALA A 31 7.45 0.23 5.66
CA ALA A 31 7.76 0.32 4.24
C ALA A 31 8.34 -0.98 3.67
N LYS A 32 9.28 -1.61 4.39
CA LYS A 32 9.92 -2.85 3.94
C LYS A 32 8.95 -4.03 3.83
N VAL A 33 8.05 -4.21 4.80
CA VAL A 33 7.14 -5.37 4.79
C VAL A 33 6.00 -5.18 3.79
N LEU A 34 5.50 -3.95 3.64
CA LEU A 34 4.46 -3.61 2.67
C LEU A 34 5.01 -3.69 1.24
N SER A 35 6.21 -3.15 0.96
CA SER A 35 6.83 -3.23 -0.36
C SER A 35 7.09 -4.67 -0.79
N LEU A 36 7.56 -5.53 0.12
CA LEU A 36 7.74 -6.96 -0.16
C LEU A 36 6.41 -7.65 -0.48
N ALA A 37 5.31 -7.28 0.20
CA ALA A 37 4.00 -7.84 -0.07
C ALA A 37 3.48 -7.43 -1.46
N ILE A 38 3.61 -6.15 -1.79
CA ILE A 38 3.20 -5.58 -3.09
C ILE A 38 4.03 -6.22 -4.22
N PHE A 39 5.36 -6.20 -4.09
CA PHE A 39 6.28 -6.73 -5.12
C PHE A 39 6.01 -8.20 -5.45
N ARG A 40 5.61 -9.02 -4.46
CA ARG A 40 5.29 -10.43 -4.69
C ARG A 40 4.08 -10.63 -5.60
N ILE A 41 3.20 -9.64 -5.70
CA ILE A 41 2.02 -9.62 -6.56
C ILE A 41 2.37 -9.03 -7.91
N VAL A 42 2.88 -7.79 -7.95
CA VAL A 42 3.06 -7.05 -9.21
C VAL A 42 4.33 -7.41 -9.98
N ARG A 43 5.38 -7.89 -9.28
CA ARG A 43 6.69 -8.28 -9.86
C ARG A 43 7.39 -7.18 -10.67
N ASP A 44 7.03 -5.93 -10.40
CA ASP A 44 7.57 -4.73 -11.01
C ASP A 44 8.03 -3.77 -9.90
N ARG A 45 9.27 -3.26 -9.99
CA ARG A 45 9.86 -2.40 -8.95
C ARG A 45 9.25 -1.00 -8.97
N GLU A 46 9.14 -0.39 -10.14
CA GLU A 46 8.62 0.98 -10.28
C GLU A 46 7.17 1.03 -9.83
N LEU A 47 6.38 0.03 -10.24
CA LEU A 47 5.01 -0.08 -9.80
C LEU A 47 4.89 -0.40 -8.30
N THR A 48 5.82 -1.16 -7.73
CA THR A 48 5.84 -1.41 -6.28
C THR A 48 6.01 -0.12 -5.50
N ASP A 49 6.92 0.76 -5.94
CA ASP A 49 7.20 2.02 -5.26
C ASP A 49 5.97 2.95 -5.34
N THR A 50 5.34 3.07 -6.51
CA THR A 50 4.08 3.83 -6.70
C THR A 50 2.96 3.30 -5.81
N LEU A 51 2.72 1.98 -5.80
CA LEU A 51 1.66 1.38 -5.00
C LEU A 51 1.95 1.45 -3.50
N LEU A 52 3.23 1.46 -3.10
CA LEU A 52 3.62 1.65 -1.70
C LEU A 52 3.26 3.05 -1.23
N GLU A 53 3.53 4.08 -2.04
CA GLU A 53 3.11 5.45 -1.74
C GLU A 53 1.59 5.53 -1.62
N GLU A 54 0.84 4.99 -2.58
CA GLU A 54 -0.64 4.96 -2.53
C GLU A 54 -1.15 4.22 -1.29
N THR A 55 -0.53 3.09 -0.94
CA THR A 55 -0.85 2.34 0.28
C THR A 55 -0.69 3.20 1.52
N PHE A 56 0.38 4.00 1.63
CA PHE A 56 0.58 4.88 2.77
C PHE A 56 -0.44 6.02 2.82
N HIS A 57 -0.80 6.61 1.68
CA HIS A 57 -1.86 7.61 1.62
C HIS A 57 -3.20 7.03 2.08
N GLN A 58 -3.55 5.82 1.62
CA GLN A 58 -4.79 5.17 2.02
C GLN A 58 -4.78 4.78 3.51
N ILE A 59 -3.68 4.23 4.03
CA ILE A 59 -3.54 3.97 5.47
C ILE A 59 -3.72 5.25 6.28
N TRP A 60 -3.09 6.34 5.82
CA TRP A 60 -3.14 7.63 6.49
C TRP A 60 -4.58 8.13 6.60
N ASP A 61 -5.39 8.01 5.55
CA ASP A 61 -6.78 8.45 5.51
C ASP A 61 -7.74 7.52 6.25
N ASP A 62 -7.56 6.21 6.10
CA ASP A 62 -8.45 5.20 6.69
C ASP A 62 -8.14 4.92 8.17
N ALA A 63 -6.99 5.36 8.70
CA ALA A 63 -6.57 5.12 10.09
C ALA A 63 -7.58 5.62 11.16
N VAL A 64 -8.39 6.64 10.84
CA VAL A 64 -9.43 7.15 11.74
C VAL A 64 -10.57 6.14 11.90
N GLN A 65 -10.86 5.35 10.87
CA GLN A 65 -11.93 4.36 10.85
C GLN A 65 -11.46 2.94 11.22
N TYR A 66 -10.15 2.70 11.20
CA TYR A 66 -9.57 1.43 11.61
C TYR A 66 -9.98 1.06 13.05
N ASN A 67 -10.35 -0.20 13.27
CA ASN A 67 -10.69 -0.76 14.58
C ASN A 67 -9.63 -1.79 15.02
N GLU A 68 -8.85 -1.44 16.03
CA GLU A 68 -7.77 -2.27 16.59
C GLU A 68 -8.24 -3.58 17.24
N HIS A 69 -9.53 -3.72 17.55
CA HIS A 69 -10.08 -4.93 18.17
C HIS A 69 -10.47 -6.02 17.16
N GLU A 70 -10.69 -5.67 15.90
CA GLU A 70 -11.14 -6.62 14.86
C GLU A 70 -9.98 -7.26 14.11
N THR A 71 -8.97 -6.46 13.77
CA THR A 71 -7.84 -6.91 12.94
C THR A 71 -6.54 -6.29 13.43
N PRO A 72 -5.45 -7.04 13.63
CA PRO A 72 -4.16 -6.47 14.00
C PRO A 72 -3.65 -5.44 12.98
N LEU A 73 -2.98 -4.38 13.44
CA LEU A 73 -2.57 -3.24 12.61
C LEU A 73 -1.80 -3.66 11.34
N LEU A 74 -0.80 -4.53 11.49
CA LEU A 74 -0.04 -5.05 10.36
C LEU A 74 -0.91 -5.84 9.37
N ALA A 75 -1.84 -6.65 9.86
CA ALA A 75 -2.72 -7.44 8.99
C ALA A 75 -3.65 -6.54 8.18
N TRP A 76 -4.18 -5.49 8.80
CA TRP A 76 -5.02 -4.49 8.13
C TRP A 76 -4.24 -3.73 7.05
N MET A 77 -3.04 -3.22 7.35
CA MET A 77 -2.18 -2.54 6.37
C MET A 77 -1.79 -3.46 5.20
N LEU A 78 -1.48 -4.73 5.48
CA LEU A 78 -1.23 -5.73 4.44
C LEU A 78 -2.45 -6.00 3.57
N GLY A 79 -3.66 -5.90 4.12
CA GLY A 79 -4.90 -6.00 3.36
C GLY A 79 -5.01 -4.89 2.31
N ILE A 80 -4.80 -3.64 2.73
CA ILE A 80 -4.80 -2.47 1.82
C ILE A 80 -3.77 -2.65 0.72
N ALA A 81 -2.52 -2.93 1.08
CA ALA A 81 -1.41 -3.11 0.14
C ALA A 81 -1.69 -4.19 -0.91
N LYS A 82 -2.24 -5.34 -0.48
CA LYS A 82 -2.57 -6.44 -1.38
C LYS A 82 -3.75 -6.09 -2.29
N ASN A 83 -4.77 -5.42 -1.77
CA ASN A 83 -5.94 -5.04 -2.56
C ASN A 83 -5.55 -4.10 -3.71
N LEU A 84 -4.75 -3.06 -3.43
CA LEU A 84 -4.22 -2.15 -4.46
C LEU A 84 -3.38 -2.90 -5.51
N ALA A 85 -2.47 -3.77 -5.07
CA ALA A 85 -1.64 -4.56 -5.99
C ALA A 85 -2.45 -5.52 -6.89
N LEU A 86 -3.49 -6.15 -6.34
CA LEU A 86 -4.39 -7.03 -7.11
C LEU A 86 -5.25 -6.25 -8.10
N GLN A 87 -5.74 -5.08 -7.71
CA GLN A 87 -6.50 -4.18 -8.58
C GLN A 87 -5.66 -3.80 -9.80
N GLN A 88 -4.43 -3.35 -9.58
CA GLN A 88 -3.53 -2.95 -10.65
C GLN A 88 -3.20 -4.10 -11.62
N THR A 89 -2.95 -5.30 -11.09
CA THR A 89 -2.67 -6.49 -11.93
C THR A 89 -3.87 -6.87 -12.80
N THR A 90 -5.09 -6.57 -12.35
CA THR A 90 -6.32 -6.82 -13.12
C THR A 90 -6.45 -5.85 -14.29
N VAL A 91 -6.15 -4.56 -14.08
CA VAL A 91 -6.18 -3.50 -15.13
C VAL A 91 -5.18 -3.80 -16.25
N ILE A 92 -3.97 -4.23 -15.91
CA ILE A 92 -2.91 -4.53 -16.90
C ILE A 92 -3.34 -5.66 -17.87
N LYS A 93 -4.09 -6.66 -17.39
CA LYS A 93 -4.59 -7.75 -18.25
C LYS A 93 -5.68 -7.30 -19.21
N THR A 94 -6.52 -6.36 -18.80
CA THR A 94 -7.62 -5.86 -19.64
C THR A 94 -7.11 -4.96 -20.77
N GLU A 95 -6.17 -4.06 -20.48
CA GLU A 95 -5.61 -3.15 -21.51
C GLU A 95 -4.76 -3.88 -22.54
N THR A 96 -3.95 -4.86 -22.10
CA THR A 96 -3.08 -5.63 -23.02
C THR A 96 -3.91 -6.48 -24.01
N THR A 97 -5.11 -6.92 -23.62
CA THR A 97 -5.97 -7.72 -24.50
C THR A 97 -6.64 -6.85 -25.56
N GLU A 98 -7.12 -5.65 -25.18
CA GLU A 98 -7.76 -4.73 -26.14
C GLU A 98 -6.76 -4.13 -27.12
N SER A 99 -5.54 -3.76 -26.68
CA SER A 99 -4.51 -3.23 -27.58
C SER A 99 -4.04 -4.27 -28.61
N VAL A 100 -3.82 -5.52 -28.21
CA VAL A 100 -3.45 -6.61 -29.14
C VAL A 100 -4.58 -6.93 -30.12
N ILE A 101 -5.84 -6.92 -29.65
CA ILE A 101 -7.01 -7.11 -30.53
C ILE A 101 -7.15 -5.94 -31.52
N LEU A 102 -6.88 -4.70 -31.11
CA LEU A 102 -6.91 -3.55 -32.02
C LEU A 102 -5.80 -3.61 -33.06
N GLU A 103 -4.57 -3.96 -32.69
CA GLU A 103 -3.47 -4.14 -33.64
C GLU A 103 -3.79 -5.22 -34.69
N PHE A 104 -4.35 -6.37 -34.26
CA PHE A 104 -4.74 -7.44 -35.18
C PHE A 104 -5.95 -7.10 -36.07
N LYS A 105 -6.82 -6.16 -35.67
CA LYS A 105 -7.98 -5.73 -36.48
C LYS A 105 -7.64 -4.63 -37.48
N LEU A 106 -6.52 -3.93 -37.29
CA LEU A 106 -6.05 -2.85 -38.17
C LEU A 106 -4.97 -3.31 -39.16
N ALA A 107 -4.50 -4.57 -39.05
CA ALA A 107 -3.64 -5.25 -40.00
C ALA A 107 -4.46 -6.10 -41.00
#